data_AF-J0L2L0-F1
#
_entry.id   AF-J0L2L0-F1
#
_cell.length_a   1.000
_cell.length_b   1.000
_cell.length_c   1.000
_cell.angle_alpha   90.00
_cell.angle_beta   90.00
_cell.angle_gamma   90.00
#
_symmetry.space_group_name_H-M   'P 1'
#
loop_
_entity.id
_entity.type
_entity.pdbx_description
1 polymer ?
#
loop_
_entity_poly.entity_id
_entity_poly.type
_entity_poly.pdbx_seq_one_letter_code
_entity_poly.pdbx_strand_id
1 'polypeptide(L)'
;LYPGQKFIFKLFYNMPLSDSLEDNKIVIRDQFNEAILHTFTEVQFLRFLHSENRINIHPEEYLNNTSDSQIEEILFVIGRRGSKSVMSAIIASYTLYMVLELGDPHSYYNILAEDPIGVAITANGKKPAKKLYDKISNIIKNSKYFQPYIDREVDGVVYLNTKVALEYIRKGSYTDSHKITLSFFAASPGLRGDSNLVVIMDEFAHFIDSDVSTKVNPLDKMIYEALTPSVAGFIGEGGKSHGKSFVLSSPNGPKGLLYEMSLNSVKSGGILFINVPSNWINPNISPNRLKIIFKKSELSFRQEIRAEFITQEGDWLPNIDKVRALINTSSKNTVKGYDPKFEYYMGVDLGLSGDGTAITVSHRQDQRPFQTFEKEDYELLVFYGETFVIDYVKYFSPEEATGVVDLDKVISHISELHKHFRIKKFIYDQWSGVLFDRELKKKGIRTGEQFNATQQSNHELATTFRRLLMEGKLMFPADEDIITDILSLKETVSRNGLSKVENTSGHDDIADSMFRAIYLCHLNKDIVPRVVKVPRDKISTQNLSRKNKRKPSILRRHKNTTRGVRR
;
A
#
# COMPACT_ATOMS: atom_id res chain seq x y z
N LEU A 1 -22.62 0.92 13.09
CA LEU A 1 -21.48 1.77 12.66
C LEU A 1 -20.36 1.66 13.67
N TYR A 2 -19.11 1.51 13.21
CA TYR A 2 -17.91 1.66 14.05
C TYR A 2 -17.74 3.11 14.51
N PRO A 3 -16.92 3.38 15.54
CA PRO A 3 -16.73 4.73 16.07
C PRO A 3 -16.35 5.79 15.03
N GLY A 4 -15.31 5.54 14.22
CA GLY A 4 -14.90 6.46 13.15
C GLY A 4 -15.97 6.65 12.06
N GLN A 5 -16.80 5.63 11.82
CA GLN A 5 -17.92 5.73 10.88
C GLN A 5 -19.04 6.64 11.42
N LYS A 6 -19.37 6.53 12.72
CA LYS A 6 -20.34 7.43 13.37
C LYS A 6 -19.87 8.87 13.32
N PHE A 7 -18.60 9.12 13.61
CA PHE A 7 -17.97 10.43 13.53
C PHE A 7 -18.13 11.07 12.15
N ILE A 8 -17.76 10.34 11.09
CA ILE A 8 -17.90 10.81 9.71
C ILE A 8 -19.36 11.11 9.35
N PHE A 9 -20.29 10.23 9.76
CA PHE A 9 -21.72 10.43 9.53
C PHE A 9 -22.24 11.71 10.19
N LYS A 10 -21.83 11.96 11.44
CA LYS A 10 -22.19 13.18 12.18
C LYS A 10 -21.63 14.43 11.52
N LEU A 11 -20.35 14.41 11.14
CA LEU A 11 -19.72 15.52 10.43
C LEU A 11 -20.51 15.92 9.19
N PHE A 12 -20.84 14.95 8.34
CA PHE A 12 -21.51 15.22 7.08
C PHE A 12 -22.90 15.86 7.22
N TYR A 13 -23.67 15.45 8.23
CA TYR A 13 -25.00 16.01 8.51
C TYR A 13 -24.98 17.18 9.49
N ASN A 14 -23.79 17.71 9.81
CA ASN A 14 -23.60 18.75 10.81
C ASN A 14 -24.27 18.43 12.16
N MET A 15 -24.11 17.20 12.64
CA MET A 15 -24.63 16.74 13.93
C MET A 15 -23.61 16.97 15.05
N PRO A 16 -24.06 17.29 16.29
CA PRO A 16 -23.15 17.51 17.41
C PRO A 16 -22.17 16.35 17.65
N LEU A 17 -20.88 16.70 17.72
CA LEU A 17 -19.82 15.78 18.12
C LEU A 17 -19.75 15.69 19.63
N SER A 18 -19.55 14.47 20.14
CA SER A 18 -19.37 14.23 21.57
C SER A 18 -17.92 14.40 21.99
N ASP A 19 -17.69 15.09 23.11
CA ASP A 19 -16.40 15.13 23.80
C ASP A 19 -16.33 14.11 24.96
N SER A 20 -17.15 13.05 24.91
CA SER A 20 -17.14 11.96 25.88
C SER A 20 -16.67 10.66 25.25
N LEU A 21 -15.71 9.99 25.93
CA LEU A 21 -15.25 8.65 25.55
C LEU A 21 -16.32 7.57 25.80
N GLU A 22 -17.33 7.86 26.61
CA GLU A 22 -18.44 6.95 26.88
C GLU A 22 -19.42 6.88 25.70
N ASP A 23 -19.62 8.01 25.00
CA ASP A 23 -20.55 8.09 23.87
C ASP A 23 -19.97 7.45 22.61
N ASN A 24 -18.73 7.81 22.27
CA ASN A 24 -18.06 7.27 21.10
C ASN A 24 -16.53 7.33 21.25
N LYS A 25 -15.89 6.16 21.27
CA LYS A 25 -14.46 6.00 21.49
C LYS A 25 -13.74 5.65 20.20
N ILE A 26 -12.97 6.59 19.65
CA ILE A 26 -12.21 6.39 18.40
C ILE A 26 -10.79 5.97 18.75
N VAL A 27 -10.40 4.75 18.38
CA VAL A 27 -9.10 4.17 18.71
C VAL A 27 -8.20 4.18 17.48
N ILE A 28 -7.07 4.88 17.58
CA ILE A 28 -6.04 4.92 16.54
C ILE A 28 -4.93 3.95 16.92
N ARG A 29 -4.58 3.07 15.98
CA ARG A 29 -3.55 2.05 16.13
C ARG A 29 -2.41 2.31 15.16
N ASP A 30 -1.28 1.65 15.41
CA ASP A 30 -0.15 1.66 14.48
C ASP A 30 -0.55 1.13 13.09
N GLN A 31 0.35 1.29 12.12
CA GLN A 31 0.11 0.89 10.74
C GLN A 31 -0.20 -0.62 10.56
N PHE A 32 0.17 -1.47 11.53
CA PHE A 32 -0.10 -2.90 11.50
C PHE A 32 -1.24 -3.30 12.44
N ASN A 33 -1.93 -2.34 13.04
CA ASN A 33 -3.05 -2.56 13.94
C ASN A 33 -2.67 -3.33 15.23
N GLU A 34 -1.41 -3.28 15.67
CA GLU A 34 -0.89 -4.06 16.81
C GLU A 34 -0.94 -3.28 18.13
N ALA A 35 -0.35 -2.08 18.15
CA ALA A 35 -0.38 -1.19 19.29
C ALA A 35 -1.46 -0.11 19.14
N ILE A 36 -2.11 0.25 20.26
CA ILE A 36 -2.94 1.46 20.34
C ILE A 36 -1.99 2.64 20.52
N LEU A 37 -2.08 3.61 19.61
CA LEU A 37 -1.32 4.86 19.68
C LEU A 37 -2.10 5.93 20.44
N HIS A 38 -3.37 6.10 20.07
CA HIS A 38 -4.24 7.11 20.66
C HIS A 38 -5.65 6.60 20.85
N THR A 39 -6.35 7.23 21.79
CA THR A 39 -7.79 7.08 22.00
C THR A 39 -8.37 8.48 22.08
N PHE A 40 -9.37 8.76 21.25
CA PHE A 40 -9.97 10.08 21.12
C PHE A 40 -11.48 10.04 21.33
N THR A 41 -12.01 11.14 21.85
CA THR A 41 -13.41 11.55 21.68
C THR A 41 -13.64 12.00 20.22
N GLU A 42 -14.88 12.28 19.83
CA GLU A 42 -15.15 12.79 18.47
C GLU A 42 -14.53 14.18 18.25
N VAL A 43 -14.61 15.06 19.26
CA VAL A 43 -14.03 16.40 19.23
C VAL A 43 -12.50 16.35 19.15
N GLN A 44 -11.86 15.51 19.97
CA GLN A 44 -10.41 15.33 19.94
C GLN A 44 -9.95 14.75 18.60
N PHE A 45 -10.72 13.83 18.02
CA PHE A 45 -10.39 13.24 16.73
C PHE A 45 -10.49 14.25 15.59
N LEU A 46 -11.50 15.13 15.60
CA LEU A 46 -11.60 16.23 14.63
C LEU A 46 -10.37 17.15 14.71
N ARG A 47 -10.00 17.58 15.92
CA ARG A 47 -8.80 18.42 16.14
C ARG A 47 -7.53 17.74 15.66
N PHE A 48 -7.37 16.45 15.93
CA PHE A 48 -6.23 15.64 15.48
C PHE A 48 -6.18 15.52 13.94
N LEU A 49 -7.31 15.23 13.29
CA LEU A 49 -7.35 15.16 11.83
C LEU A 49 -7.01 16.50 11.20
N HIS A 50 -7.48 17.61 11.78
CA HIS A 50 -7.20 18.95 11.28
C HIS A 50 -5.71 19.30 11.44
N SER A 51 -5.11 19.02 12.60
CA SER A 51 -3.66 19.28 12.80
C SER A 51 -2.76 18.47 11.86
N GLU A 52 -3.23 17.31 11.42
CA GLU A 52 -2.52 16.43 10.47
C GLU A 52 -2.82 16.76 9.00
N ASN A 53 -3.56 17.83 8.70
CA ASN A 53 -4.03 18.19 7.36
C ASN A 53 -4.81 17.05 6.66
N ARG A 54 -5.57 16.27 7.44
CA ARG A 54 -6.36 15.11 6.98
C ARG A 54 -7.84 15.42 6.82
N ILE A 55 -8.28 16.60 7.21
CA ILE A 55 -9.64 17.09 7.07
C ILE A 55 -9.60 18.60 6.84
N ASN A 56 -10.53 19.13 6.06
CA ASN A 56 -10.61 20.57 5.79
C ASN A 56 -11.53 21.34 6.74
N ILE A 57 -12.30 20.63 7.58
CA ILE A 57 -13.20 21.23 8.56
C ILE A 57 -12.41 21.78 9.74
N HIS A 58 -12.50 23.09 9.98
CA HIS A 58 -11.90 23.72 11.14
C HIS A 58 -12.67 23.35 12.41
N PRO A 59 -12.02 22.78 13.45
CA PRO A 59 -12.71 22.27 14.63
C PRO A 59 -13.56 23.31 15.34
N GLU A 60 -13.03 24.50 15.57
CA GLU A 60 -13.76 25.53 16.32
C GLU A 60 -14.89 26.17 15.51
N GLU A 61 -14.80 26.19 14.17
CA GLU A 61 -15.90 26.70 13.35
C GLU A 61 -17.08 25.73 13.36
N TYR A 62 -16.76 24.43 13.28
CA TYR A 62 -17.74 23.35 13.37
C TYR A 62 -18.43 23.32 14.75
N LEU A 63 -17.65 23.33 15.84
CA LEU A 63 -18.19 23.20 17.19
C LEU A 63 -19.03 24.40 17.62
N ASN A 64 -18.68 25.61 17.16
CA ASN A 64 -19.45 26.81 17.45
C ASN A 64 -20.62 27.01 16.48
N ASN A 65 -20.84 26.11 15.52
CA ASN A 65 -21.80 26.26 14.42
C ASN A 65 -21.67 27.61 13.69
N THR A 66 -20.45 28.14 13.57
CA THR A 66 -20.19 29.42 12.91
C THR A 66 -19.89 29.26 11.41
N SER A 67 -19.81 28.02 10.90
CA SER A 67 -19.73 27.77 9.47
C SER A 67 -21.13 27.82 8.84
N ASP A 68 -21.40 28.86 8.05
CA ASP A 68 -22.61 28.93 7.21
C ASP A 68 -22.61 27.91 6.06
N SER A 69 -21.50 27.20 5.84
CA SER A 69 -21.33 26.25 4.75
C SER A 69 -21.98 24.90 5.07
N GLN A 70 -23.11 24.65 4.42
CA GLN A 70 -23.69 23.32 4.38
C GLN A 70 -22.82 22.39 3.55
N ILE A 71 -22.53 21.20 4.08
CA ILE A 71 -21.74 20.20 3.38
C ILE A 71 -22.65 19.49 2.38
N GLU A 72 -22.41 19.73 1.09
CA GLU A 72 -23.15 19.15 -0.03
C GLU A 72 -22.34 18.02 -0.67
N GLU A 73 -21.03 18.14 -0.64
CA GLU A 73 -20.13 17.20 -1.27
C GLU A 73 -19.19 16.55 -0.26
N ILE A 74 -18.94 15.26 -0.45
CA ILE A 74 -17.93 14.51 0.27
C ILE A 74 -16.81 14.10 -0.67
N LEU A 75 -15.58 14.39 -0.26
CA LEU A 75 -14.35 13.88 -0.85
C LEU A 75 -13.68 12.89 0.11
N PHE A 76 -14.00 11.60 -0.02
CA PHE A 76 -13.43 10.53 0.81
C PHE A 76 -12.22 9.89 0.14
N VAL A 77 -11.05 10.24 0.65
CA VAL A 77 -9.77 9.58 0.34
C VAL A 77 -9.45 8.64 1.49
N ILE A 78 -9.97 7.42 1.42
CA ILE A 78 -9.74 6.42 2.47
C ILE A 78 -9.14 5.19 1.84
N GLY A 79 -8.27 4.48 2.56
CA GLY A 79 -7.68 3.25 2.04
C GLY A 79 -8.73 2.16 1.74
N ARG A 80 -8.31 1.13 0.99
CA ARG A 80 -9.09 -0.07 0.72
C ARG A 80 -9.46 -0.78 2.02
N ARG A 81 -10.71 -1.26 2.07
CA ARG A 81 -11.35 -1.82 3.27
C ARG A 81 -11.58 -0.81 4.40
N GLY A 82 -11.32 0.49 4.22
CA GLY A 82 -11.63 1.55 5.18
C GLY A 82 -13.10 2.02 5.18
N SER A 83 -14.04 1.16 4.80
CA SER A 83 -15.50 1.41 4.91
C SER A 83 -16.14 2.43 3.97
N LYS A 84 -15.45 2.99 2.95
CA LYS A 84 -16.03 3.90 1.94
C LYS A 84 -17.41 3.48 1.42
N SER A 85 -17.50 2.29 0.83
CA SER A 85 -18.75 1.77 0.26
C SER A 85 -19.83 1.46 1.31
N VAL A 86 -19.48 1.30 2.59
CA VAL A 86 -20.48 1.15 3.67
C VAL A 86 -21.01 2.51 4.07
N MET A 87 -20.12 3.50 4.20
CA MET A 87 -20.49 4.87 4.53
C MET A 87 -21.40 5.48 3.47
N SER A 88 -21.02 5.39 2.20
CA SER A 88 -21.85 5.92 1.11
C SER A 88 -23.22 5.26 1.06
N ALA A 89 -23.30 3.95 1.35
CA ALA A 89 -24.59 3.28 1.36
C ALA A 89 -25.50 3.75 2.50
N ILE A 90 -24.95 3.93 3.70
CA ILE A 90 -25.70 4.40 4.86
C ILE A 90 -26.14 5.85 4.69
N ILE A 91 -25.25 6.71 4.20
CA ILE A 91 -25.57 8.11 3.97
C ILE A 91 -26.62 8.24 2.86
N ALA A 92 -26.48 7.53 1.73
CA ALA A 92 -27.49 7.54 0.67
C ALA A 92 -28.86 7.06 1.16
N SER A 93 -28.91 5.95 1.92
CA SER A 93 -30.17 5.46 2.51
C SER A 93 -30.75 6.45 3.52
N TYR A 94 -29.94 7.13 4.32
CA TYR A 94 -30.43 8.13 5.28
C TYR A 94 -30.95 9.40 4.59
N THR A 95 -30.27 9.89 3.54
CA THR A 95 -30.79 11.00 2.71
C THR A 95 -32.14 10.63 2.09
N LEU A 96 -32.25 9.41 1.54
CA LEU A 96 -33.52 8.90 1.00
C LEU A 96 -34.63 8.85 2.05
N TYR A 97 -34.32 8.38 3.27
CA TYR A 97 -35.25 8.42 4.39
C TYR A 97 -35.76 9.84 4.65
N MET A 98 -34.87 10.83 4.76
CA MET A 98 -35.25 12.22 5.01
C MET A 98 -36.17 12.78 3.92
N VAL A 99 -35.91 12.45 2.66
CA VAL A 99 -36.73 12.93 1.53
C VAL A 99 -38.09 12.26 1.47
N LEU A 100 -38.20 10.97 1.79
CA LEU A 100 -39.51 10.31 1.90
C LEU A 100 -40.35 10.88 3.05
N GLU A 101 -39.71 11.40 4.10
CA GLU A 101 -40.42 12.04 5.21
C GLU A 101 -41.10 13.36 4.85
N LEU A 102 -40.69 14.04 3.77
CA LEU A 102 -41.31 15.28 3.29
C LEU A 102 -42.76 15.12 2.83
N GLY A 103 -43.26 13.89 2.65
CA GLY A 103 -44.60 13.65 2.11
C GLY A 103 -44.60 13.65 0.59
N ASP A 104 -44.57 14.84 0.00
CA ASP A 104 -44.45 15.05 -1.45
C ASP A 104 -43.15 15.80 -1.78
N PRO A 105 -42.04 15.06 -2.00
CA PRO A 105 -40.77 15.69 -2.31
C PRO A 105 -40.77 16.39 -3.68
N HIS A 106 -41.66 16.03 -4.62
CA HIS A 106 -41.69 16.66 -5.94
C HIS A 106 -42.24 18.07 -5.82
N SER A 107 -43.38 18.23 -5.12
CA SER A 107 -43.92 19.55 -4.78
C SER A 107 -42.95 20.36 -3.92
N TYR A 108 -42.27 19.72 -2.96
CA TYR A 108 -41.31 20.40 -2.09
C TYR A 108 -40.12 21.02 -2.84
N TYR A 109 -39.54 20.30 -3.82
CA TYR A 109 -38.41 20.79 -4.62
C TYR A 109 -38.84 21.48 -5.93
N ASN A 110 -40.14 21.65 -6.18
CA ASN A 110 -40.67 22.15 -7.45
C ASN A 110 -40.21 21.33 -8.68
N ILE A 111 -40.20 20.00 -8.54
CA ILE A 111 -39.91 19.06 -9.62
C ILE A 111 -41.24 18.55 -10.17
N LEU A 112 -41.34 18.38 -11.49
CA LEU A 112 -42.54 17.82 -12.14
C LEU A 112 -42.80 16.41 -11.59
N ALA A 113 -44.07 16.07 -11.38
CA ALA A 113 -44.43 14.79 -10.80
C ALA A 113 -43.96 13.59 -11.65
N GLU A 114 -43.88 13.77 -12.97
CA GLU A 114 -43.43 12.78 -13.95
C GLU A 114 -41.91 12.57 -13.95
N ASP A 115 -41.15 13.56 -13.47
CA ASP A 115 -39.70 13.50 -13.43
C ASP A 115 -39.24 12.82 -12.13
N PRO A 116 -38.60 11.64 -12.21
CA PRO A 116 -38.17 10.93 -11.01
C PRO A 116 -37.03 11.68 -10.30
N ILE A 117 -37.06 11.66 -8.97
CA ILE A 117 -35.93 12.09 -8.14
C ILE A 117 -34.92 10.95 -8.05
N GLY A 118 -33.71 11.15 -8.55
CA GLY A 118 -32.71 10.08 -8.71
C GLY A 118 -31.68 9.94 -7.58
N VAL A 119 -31.24 8.71 -7.36
CA VAL A 119 -29.99 8.34 -6.68
C VAL A 119 -29.12 7.60 -7.69
N ALA A 120 -28.10 8.27 -8.21
CA ALA A 120 -27.22 7.76 -9.25
C ALA A 120 -25.90 7.25 -8.68
N ILE A 121 -25.52 6.03 -9.09
CA ILE A 121 -24.23 5.42 -8.73
C ILE A 121 -23.41 5.20 -9.99
N THR A 122 -22.19 5.73 -9.99
CA THR A 122 -21.24 5.54 -11.08
C THR A 122 -19.90 5.05 -10.56
N ALA A 123 -19.21 4.27 -11.40
CA ALA A 123 -17.86 3.80 -11.20
C ALA A 123 -17.20 3.57 -12.56
N ASN A 124 -15.91 3.27 -12.59
CA ASN A 124 -15.16 3.06 -13.83
C ASN A 124 -15.75 1.96 -14.73
N GLY A 125 -16.49 1.01 -14.16
CA GLY A 125 -17.22 0.00 -14.93
C GLY A 125 -18.54 -0.39 -14.30
N LYS A 126 -19.39 -1.04 -15.11
CA LYS A 126 -20.74 -1.46 -14.69
C LYS A 126 -20.72 -2.43 -13.50
N LYS A 127 -19.72 -3.33 -13.43
CA LYS A 127 -19.59 -4.32 -12.35
C LYS A 127 -19.23 -3.69 -10.99
N PRO A 128 -18.21 -2.82 -10.88
CA PRO A 128 -17.99 -2.03 -9.66
C PRO A 128 -19.20 -1.21 -9.23
N ALA A 129 -19.84 -0.47 -10.15
CA ALA A 129 -21.03 0.34 -9.85
C ALA A 129 -22.18 -0.53 -9.29
N LYS A 130 -22.44 -1.69 -9.93
CA LYS A 130 -23.44 -2.66 -9.47
C LYS A 130 -23.18 -3.14 -8.04
N LYS A 131 -21.92 -3.35 -7.63
CA LYS A 131 -21.62 -3.82 -6.26
C LYS A 131 -22.06 -2.82 -5.19
N LEU A 132 -21.90 -1.52 -5.45
CA LEU A 132 -22.35 -0.49 -4.53
C LEU A 132 -23.87 -0.33 -4.57
N TYR A 133 -24.47 -0.38 -5.77
CA TYR A 133 -25.92 -0.45 -5.94
C TYR A 133 -26.53 -1.60 -5.16
N ASP A 134 -26.02 -2.83 -5.31
CA ASP A 134 -26.52 -4.03 -4.61
C ASP A 134 -26.46 -3.83 -3.09
N LYS A 135 -25.45 -3.12 -2.58
CA LYS A 135 -25.37 -2.83 -1.14
C LYS A 135 -26.48 -1.88 -0.69
N ILE A 136 -26.71 -0.80 -1.42
CA ILE A 136 -27.74 0.19 -1.10
C ILE A 136 -29.13 -0.43 -1.25
N SER A 137 -29.39 -1.08 -2.37
CA SER A 137 -30.67 -1.74 -2.64
C SER A 137 -30.97 -2.82 -1.60
N ASN A 138 -29.97 -3.56 -1.13
CA ASN A 138 -30.16 -4.52 -0.04
C ASN A 138 -30.47 -3.85 1.31
N ILE A 139 -29.88 -2.69 1.62
CA ILE A 139 -30.24 -1.93 2.84
C ILE A 139 -31.71 -1.49 2.76
N ILE A 140 -32.12 -0.95 1.61
CA ILE A 140 -33.50 -0.52 1.35
C ILE A 140 -34.45 -1.71 1.49
N LYS A 141 -34.21 -2.79 0.75
CA LYS A 141 -35.05 -4.01 0.77
C LYS A 141 -35.11 -4.68 2.14
N ASN A 142 -34.08 -4.64 2.96
CA ASN A 142 -34.12 -5.27 4.28
C ASN A 142 -34.64 -4.36 5.40
N SER A 143 -34.85 -3.07 5.11
CA SER A 143 -35.36 -2.11 6.09
C SER A 143 -36.88 -2.15 6.16
N LYS A 144 -37.43 -2.41 7.36
CA LYS A 144 -38.88 -2.34 7.62
C LYS A 144 -39.48 -0.99 7.24
N TYR A 145 -38.70 0.08 7.36
CA TYR A 145 -39.15 1.42 7.00
C TYR A 145 -39.38 1.56 5.49
N PHE A 146 -38.47 1.05 4.65
CA PHE A 146 -38.55 1.26 3.20
C PHE A 146 -39.54 0.32 2.51
N GLN A 147 -39.85 -0.82 3.12
CA GLN A 147 -40.74 -1.85 2.56
C GLN A 147 -42.04 -1.32 1.94
N PRO A 148 -42.83 -0.44 2.59
CA PRO A 148 -44.08 0.06 2.02
C PRO A 148 -43.90 0.95 0.79
N TYR A 149 -42.70 1.48 0.59
CA TYR A 149 -42.38 2.39 -0.49
C TYR A 149 -41.82 1.66 -1.72
N ILE A 150 -41.40 0.41 -1.61
CA ILE A 150 -40.84 -0.33 -2.75
C ILE A 150 -41.95 -0.65 -3.75
N ASP A 151 -41.79 -0.17 -4.99
CA ASP A 151 -42.74 -0.40 -6.08
C ASP A 151 -42.30 -1.60 -6.93
N ARG A 152 -41.14 -1.47 -7.60
CA ARG A 152 -40.60 -2.47 -8.51
C ARG A 152 -39.09 -2.33 -8.66
N GLU A 153 -38.46 -3.37 -9.18
CA GLU A 153 -37.08 -3.34 -9.65
C GLU A 153 -37.01 -3.90 -11.06
N VAL A 154 -36.61 -3.06 -12.01
CA VAL A 154 -36.54 -3.41 -13.45
C VAL A 154 -35.23 -2.85 -14.00
N ASP A 155 -34.53 -3.65 -14.81
CA ASP A 155 -33.29 -3.28 -15.50
C ASP A 155 -32.18 -2.68 -14.61
N GLY A 156 -32.14 -3.06 -13.33
CA GLY A 156 -31.16 -2.55 -12.37
C GLY A 156 -31.50 -1.16 -11.82
N VAL A 157 -32.78 -0.79 -11.85
CA VAL A 157 -33.32 0.41 -11.20
C VAL A 157 -34.34 -0.01 -10.16
N VAL A 158 -34.19 0.45 -8.90
CA VAL A 158 -35.24 0.34 -7.89
C VAL A 158 -36.12 1.58 -7.97
N TYR A 159 -37.43 1.36 -8.06
CA TYR A 159 -38.45 2.42 -8.00
C TYR A 159 -39.09 2.42 -6.62
N LEU A 160 -39.18 3.60 -6.02
CA LEU A 160 -39.83 3.83 -4.75
C LEU A 160 -41.00 4.81 -4.92
N ASN A 161 -42.16 4.42 -4.41
CA ASN A 161 -43.30 5.31 -4.21
C ASN A 161 -43.00 6.31 -3.09
N THR A 162 -43.31 7.57 -3.31
CA THR A 162 -43.40 8.57 -2.23
C THR A 162 -44.69 8.39 -1.43
N LYS A 163 -44.86 9.09 -0.30
CA LYS A 163 -46.10 9.03 0.50
C LYS A 163 -47.31 9.47 -0.34
N VAL A 164 -47.17 10.54 -1.14
CA VAL A 164 -48.24 11.00 -2.04
C VAL A 164 -48.56 10.00 -3.15
N ALA A 165 -47.56 9.32 -3.74
CA ALA A 165 -47.80 8.27 -4.71
C ALA A 165 -48.64 7.13 -4.11
N LEU A 166 -48.33 6.72 -2.87
CA LEU A 166 -49.11 5.70 -2.16
C LEU A 166 -50.55 6.15 -1.89
N GLU A 167 -50.79 7.43 -1.63
CA GLU A 167 -52.16 7.96 -1.48
C GLU A 167 -52.97 7.88 -2.77
N TYR A 168 -52.38 8.24 -3.91
CA TYR A 168 -53.03 8.10 -5.21
C TYR A 168 -53.35 6.63 -5.53
N ILE A 169 -52.41 5.73 -5.28
CA ILE A 169 -52.60 4.28 -5.47
C ILE A 169 -53.75 3.77 -4.59
N ARG A 170 -53.82 4.19 -3.32
CA ARG A 170 -54.93 3.83 -2.40
C ARG A 170 -56.29 4.33 -2.86
N LYS A 171 -56.34 5.48 -3.56
CA LYS A 171 -57.56 6.05 -4.16
C LYS A 171 -57.94 5.38 -5.49
N GLY A 172 -57.19 4.39 -5.95
CA GLY A 172 -57.43 3.68 -7.21
C GLY A 172 -56.92 4.42 -8.45
N SER A 173 -56.13 5.49 -8.27
CA SER A 173 -55.47 6.18 -9.37
C SER A 173 -54.12 5.54 -9.65
N TYR A 174 -53.97 4.90 -10.81
CA TYR A 174 -52.64 4.47 -11.27
C TYR A 174 -51.83 5.71 -11.64
N THR A 175 -50.63 5.83 -11.07
CA THR A 175 -49.68 6.85 -11.47
C THR A 175 -48.25 6.30 -11.47
N ASP A 176 -47.52 6.55 -12.55
CA ASP A 176 -46.05 6.38 -12.57
C ASP A 176 -45.31 7.67 -12.16
N SER A 177 -46.06 8.65 -11.61
CA SER A 177 -45.55 9.90 -11.07
C SER A 177 -45.17 9.81 -9.59
N HIS A 178 -44.49 10.85 -9.11
CA HIS A 178 -43.98 11.01 -7.75
C HIS A 178 -43.08 9.85 -7.28
N LYS A 179 -42.12 9.45 -8.13
CA LYS A 179 -41.22 8.32 -7.88
C LYS A 179 -39.83 8.79 -7.47
N ILE A 180 -39.16 7.97 -6.66
CA ILE A 180 -37.72 8.07 -6.41
C ILE A 180 -37.06 6.85 -7.06
N THR A 181 -35.93 7.05 -7.74
CA THR A 181 -35.19 5.97 -8.39
C THR A 181 -33.82 5.78 -7.76
N LEU A 182 -33.37 4.53 -7.68
CA LEU A 182 -31.98 4.16 -7.40
C LEU A 182 -31.44 3.45 -8.63
N SER A 183 -30.40 3.99 -9.25
CA SER A 183 -29.84 3.46 -10.50
C SER A 183 -28.31 3.37 -10.44
N PHE A 184 -27.72 2.62 -11.38
CA PHE A 184 -26.28 2.56 -11.53
C PHE A 184 -25.85 2.45 -12.99
N PHE A 185 -24.69 3.01 -13.31
CA PHE A 185 -24.13 2.97 -14.66
C PHE A 185 -22.60 3.01 -14.63
N ALA A 186 -21.99 2.65 -15.75
CA ALA A 186 -20.55 2.83 -15.94
C ALA A 186 -20.26 4.30 -16.28
N ALA A 187 -19.14 4.82 -15.80
CA ALA A 187 -18.62 6.11 -16.23
C ALA A 187 -18.40 6.11 -17.75
N SER A 188 -18.98 7.09 -18.45
CA SER A 188 -18.78 7.26 -19.89
C SER A 188 -18.84 8.73 -20.30
N PRO A 189 -18.11 9.15 -21.36
CA PRO A 189 -18.08 10.53 -21.82
C PRO A 189 -19.44 11.12 -22.25
N GLY A 190 -20.39 10.27 -22.66
CA GLY A 190 -21.71 10.69 -23.18
C GLY A 190 -22.79 10.85 -22.11
N LEU A 191 -22.43 10.66 -20.84
CA LEU A 191 -23.37 10.77 -19.72
C LEU A 191 -23.94 12.19 -19.62
N ARG A 192 -25.26 12.31 -19.50
CA ARG A 192 -25.97 13.57 -19.24
C ARG A 192 -26.81 13.40 -17.98
N GLY A 193 -26.91 14.47 -17.19
CA GLY A 193 -27.53 14.42 -15.87
C GLY A 193 -29.05 14.32 -15.93
N ASP A 194 -29.59 13.21 -15.44
CA ASP A 194 -30.94 13.14 -14.89
C ASP A 194 -31.01 13.98 -13.60
N SER A 195 -32.20 14.32 -13.10
CA SER A 195 -32.37 14.99 -11.81
C SER A 195 -32.01 14.05 -10.67
N ASN A 196 -30.84 14.22 -10.04
CA ASN A 196 -30.36 13.34 -8.98
C ASN A 196 -30.23 14.08 -7.66
N LEU A 197 -30.96 13.62 -6.65
CA LEU A 197 -30.80 14.04 -5.25
C LEU A 197 -29.45 13.59 -4.70
N VAL A 198 -28.98 12.40 -5.10
CA VAL A 198 -27.71 11.85 -4.63
C VAL A 198 -26.90 11.31 -5.81
N VAL A 199 -25.65 11.73 -5.91
CA VAL A 199 -24.67 11.19 -6.87
C VAL A 199 -23.53 10.52 -6.12
N ILE A 200 -23.22 9.27 -6.47
CA ILE A 200 -22.09 8.54 -5.89
C ILE A 200 -21.11 8.12 -6.98
N MET A 201 -19.89 8.63 -6.90
CA MET A 201 -18.76 8.31 -7.76
C MET A 201 -17.77 7.42 -6.98
N ASP A 202 -17.84 6.10 -7.19
CA ASP A 202 -16.98 5.12 -6.51
C ASP A 202 -15.72 4.81 -7.33
N GLU A 203 -14.59 4.64 -6.64
CA GLU A 203 -13.25 4.49 -7.21
C GLU A 203 -12.84 5.64 -8.16
N PHE A 204 -13.25 6.88 -7.82
CA PHE A 204 -13.11 8.06 -8.67
C PHE A 204 -11.67 8.35 -9.14
N ALA A 205 -10.66 8.09 -8.30
CA ALA A 205 -9.25 8.31 -8.66
C ALA A 205 -8.78 7.48 -9.86
N HIS A 206 -9.52 6.41 -10.20
CA HIS A 206 -9.17 5.48 -11.26
C HIS A 206 -9.93 5.75 -12.57
N PHE A 207 -10.81 6.76 -12.62
CA PHE A 207 -11.51 7.12 -13.86
C PHE A 207 -10.54 7.59 -14.94
N ILE A 208 -9.46 8.29 -14.53
CA ILE A 208 -8.38 8.70 -15.44
C ILE A 208 -7.65 7.54 -16.11
N ASP A 209 -7.65 6.35 -15.51
CA ASP A 209 -7.00 5.16 -16.04
C ASP A 209 -7.93 4.30 -16.91
N SER A 210 -9.18 4.75 -17.11
CA SER A 210 -10.15 4.09 -17.99
C SER A 210 -9.68 4.11 -19.44
N ASP A 211 -9.97 3.06 -20.19
CA ASP A 211 -9.62 2.98 -21.62
C ASP A 211 -10.38 4.03 -22.47
N VAL A 212 -11.47 4.60 -21.94
CA VAL A 212 -12.20 5.72 -22.57
C VAL A 212 -11.76 7.11 -22.09
N SER A 213 -10.82 7.17 -21.14
CA SER A 213 -10.25 8.43 -20.66
C SER A 213 -9.11 8.88 -21.57
N THR A 214 -9.01 10.19 -21.83
CA THR A 214 -7.94 10.76 -22.66
C THR A 214 -7.27 11.94 -21.94
N LYS A 215 -6.05 12.32 -22.35
CA LYS A 215 -5.38 13.50 -21.77
C LYS A 215 -6.13 14.81 -22.03
N VAL A 216 -6.82 14.91 -23.18
CA VAL A 216 -7.56 16.12 -23.59
C VAL A 216 -8.92 16.17 -22.87
N ASN A 217 -9.57 15.02 -22.75
CA ASN A 217 -10.85 14.87 -22.07
C ASN A 217 -10.72 13.81 -20.96
N PRO A 218 -10.23 14.20 -19.76
CA PRO A 218 -10.11 13.28 -18.62
C PRO A 218 -11.49 12.84 -18.12
N LEU A 219 -11.68 11.52 -17.99
CA LEU A 219 -13.00 10.96 -17.67
C LEU A 219 -13.50 11.38 -16.28
N ASP A 220 -12.61 11.48 -15.29
CA ASP A 220 -12.96 11.97 -13.94
C ASP A 220 -13.61 13.35 -13.99
N LYS A 221 -13.00 14.29 -14.71
CA LYS A 221 -13.52 15.65 -14.90
C LYS A 221 -14.86 15.66 -15.63
N MET A 222 -14.95 14.93 -16.74
CA MET A 222 -16.20 14.85 -17.51
C MET A 222 -17.38 14.32 -16.67
N ILE A 223 -17.16 13.27 -15.89
CA ILE A 223 -18.22 12.68 -15.06
C ILE A 223 -18.60 13.60 -13.91
N TYR A 224 -17.61 14.23 -13.27
CA TYR A 224 -17.85 15.18 -12.20
C TYR A 224 -18.70 16.37 -12.71
N GLU A 225 -18.32 16.97 -13.84
CA GLU A 225 -19.04 18.11 -14.45
C GLU A 225 -20.42 17.71 -14.99
N ALA A 226 -20.62 16.46 -15.42
CA ALA A 226 -21.91 15.98 -15.91
C ALA A 226 -22.92 15.67 -14.79
N LEU A 227 -22.45 15.15 -13.65
CA LEU A 227 -23.33 14.65 -12.60
C LEU A 227 -23.54 15.63 -11.45
N THR A 228 -22.50 16.31 -10.98
CA THR A 228 -22.62 17.18 -9.79
C THR A 228 -23.61 18.34 -9.94
N PRO A 229 -23.86 18.94 -11.13
CA PRO A 229 -24.90 19.96 -11.25
C PRO A 229 -26.31 19.46 -10.94
N SER A 230 -26.57 18.15 -11.10
CA SER A 230 -27.91 17.58 -10.89
C SER A 230 -28.39 17.63 -9.44
N VAL A 231 -27.47 17.73 -8.46
CA VAL A 231 -27.84 17.83 -7.04
C VAL A 231 -28.24 19.25 -6.61
N ALA A 232 -27.88 20.28 -7.39
CA ALA A 232 -28.03 21.68 -7.01
C ALA A 232 -29.49 22.15 -6.90
N GLY A 233 -30.42 21.48 -7.59
CA GLY A 233 -31.85 21.82 -7.57
C GLY A 233 -32.59 21.44 -6.28
N PHE A 234 -31.98 20.63 -5.41
CA PHE A 234 -32.63 20.09 -4.22
C PHE A 234 -32.45 21.00 -3.00
N ILE A 235 -33.06 22.18 -3.06
CA ILE A 235 -33.00 23.21 -2.01
C ILE A 235 -34.28 23.17 -1.18
N GLY A 236 -34.13 23.01 0.13
CA GLY A 236 -35.20 23.08 1.12
C GLY A 236 -35.38 24.46 1.74
N GLU A 237 -36.25 24.52 2.75
CA GLU A 237 -36.56 25.75 3.49
C GLU A 237 -35.31 26.43 4.04
N GLY A 238 -35.28 27.76 3.98
CA GLY A 238 -34.14 28.57 4.43
C GLY A 238 -32.89 28.45 3.54
N GLY A 239 -33.03 27.92 2.32
CA GLY A 239 -31.91 27.75 1.38
C GLY A 239 -31.05 26.52 1.67
N LYS A 240 -31.56 25.55 2.43
CA LYS A 240 -30.80 24.37 2.84
C LYS A 240 -30.69 23.33 1.71
N SER A 241 -29.48 23.03 1.26
CA SER A 241 -29.25 22.01 0.24
C SER A 241 -29.40 20.59 0.81
N HIS A 242 -30.29 19.82 0.19
CA HIS A 242 -30.52 18.40 0.45
C HIS A 242 -29.81 17.51 -0.58
N GLY A 243 -29.38 18.07 -1.71
CA GLY A 243 -28.64 17.37 -2.75
C GLY A 243 -27.22 17.01 -2.31
N LYS A 244 -26.81 15.74 -2.49
CA LYS A 244 -25.53 15.23 -1.99
C LYS A 244 -24.65 14.58 -3.08
N SER A 245 -23.39 14.98 -3.13
CA SER A 245 -22.37 14.39 -4.02
C SER A 245 -21.33 13.61 -3.22
N PHE A 246 -21.01 12.40 -3.65
CA PHE A 246 -20.02 11.53 -3.00
C PHE A 246 -18.91 11.18 -3.98
N VAL A 247 -17.72 11.71 -3.74
CA VAL A 247 -16.49 11.36 -4.46
C VAL A 247 -15.67 10.44 -3.57
N LEU A 248 -15.64 9.15 -3.88
CA LEU A 248 -15.07 8.11 -3.03
C LEU A 248 -13.91 7.41 -3.74
N SER A 249 -12.74 7.37 -3.13
CA SER A 249 -11.64 6.58 -3.70
C SER A 249 -10.55 6.21 -2.68
N SER A 250 -9.81 5.15 -3.01
CA SER A 250 -8.38 5.10 -2.63
C SER A 250 -7.61 6.03 -3.58
N PRO A 251 -6.52 6.67 -3.13
CA PRO A 251 -5.75 7.55 -3.97
C PRO A 251 -5.08 6.80 -5.13
N ASN A 252 -4.79 7.52 -6.21
CA ASN A 252 -4.13 7.00 -7.41
C ASN A 252 -3.02 7.94 -7.88
N GLY A 253 -1.97 8.04 -7.06
CA GLY A 253 -0.88 8.97 -7.26
C GLY A 253 -1.29 10.45 -7.30
N PRO A 254 -0.31 11.36 -7.41
CA PRO A 254 -0.56 12.80 -7.38
C PRO A 254 -1.07 13.30 -8.74
N LYS A 255 -2.19 12.75 -9.23
CA LYS A 255 -2.79 13.06 -10.54
C LYS A 255 -4.32 13.01 -10.51
N GLY A 256 -4.93 13.65 -11.50
CA GLY A 256 -6.38 13.68 -11.70
C GLY A 256 -7.12 14.64 -10.76
N LEU A 257 -8.40 14.81 -11.03
CA LEU A 257 -9.27 15.78 -10.36
C LEU A 257 -9.37 15.49 -8.86
N LEU A 258 -9.39 14.23 -8.44
CA LEU A 258 -9.43 13.88 -7.02
C LEU A 258 -8.25 14.49 -6.24
N TYR A 259 -7.05 14.40 -6.82
CA TYR A 259 -5.85 14.96 -6.20
C TYR A 259 -5.90 16.48 -6.18
N GLU A 260 -6.28 17.12 -7.29
CA GLU A 260 -6.46 18.57 -7.38
C GLU A 260 -7.48 19.10 -6.36
N MET A 261 -8.62 18.43 -6.23
CA MET A 261 -9.64 18.76 -5.23
C MET A 261 -9.12 18.57 -3.81
N SER A 262 -8.31 17.53 -3.55
CA SER A 262 -7.74 17.31 -2.22
C SER A 262 -6.83 18.46 -1.79
N LEU A 263 -6.01 18.99 -2.71
CA LEU A 263 -5.13 20.13 -2.47
C LEU A 263 -5.90 21.43 -2.28
N ASN A 264 -7.01 21.60 -3.00
CA ASN A 264 -7.82 22.82 -2.99
C ASN A 264 -8.99 22.79 -2.00
N SER A 265 -9.22 21.67 -1.31
CA SER A 265 -10.38 21.46 -0.43
C SER A 265 -10.52 22.47 0.71
N VAL A 266 -9.44 23.18 1.06
CA VAL A 266 -9.45 24.26 2.05
C VAL A 266 -10.16 25.53 1.52
N LYS A 267 -10.23 25.72 0.19
CA LYS A 267 -10.75 26.93 -0.45
C LYS A 267 -12.21 26.83 -0.90
N SER A 268 -12.74 25.61 -1.01
CA SER A 268 -14.08 25.36 -1.54
C SER A 268 -15.08 25.15 -0.41
N GLY A 269 -15.94 26.14 -0.17
CA GLY A 269 -17.08 25.98 0.73
C GLY A 269 -17.99 24.82 0.26
N GLY A 270 -18.56 24.08 1.20
CA GLY A 270 -19.53 23.00 0.93
C GLY A 270 -18.95 21.62 0.62
N ILE A 271 -17.62 21.47 0.58
CA ILE A 271 -16.95 20.17 0.43
C ILE A 271 -16.41 19.70 1.79
N LEU A 272 -16.71 18.45 2.18
CA LEU A 272 -16.04 17.74 3.27
C LEU A 272 -14.95 16.83 2.70
N PHE A 273 -13.69 17.24 2.85
CA PHE A 273 -12.55 16.40 2.52
C PHE A 273 -12.08 15.62 3.75
N ILE A 274 -11.86 14.31 3.59
CA ILE A 274 -11.19 13.49 4.61
C ILE A 274 -10.18 12.54 3.97
N ASN A 275 -8.96 12.51 4.51
CA ASN A 275 -7.89 11.59 4.12
C ASN A 275 -7.36 10.76 5.29
N VAL A 276 -7.80 9.50 5.39
CA VAL A 276 -7.46 8.64 6.53
C VAL A 276 -7.08 7.20 6.14
N PRO A 277 -6.13 6.57 6.85
CA PRO A 277 -5.82 5.16 6.70
C PRO A 277 -7.02 4.24 6.98
N SER A 278 -7.05 3.08 6.33
CA SER A 278 -8.15 2.11 6.46
C SER A 278 -8.41 1.65 7.89
N ASN A 279 -7.34 1.41 8.65
CA ASN A 279 -7.40 0.86 10.01
C ASN A 279 -7.90 1.86 11.06
N TRP A 280 -7.90 3.17 10.75
CA TRP A 280 -8.44 4.20 11.64
C TRP A 280 -9.99 4.21 11.64
N ILE A 281 -10.60 3.84 10.52
CA ILE A 281 -12.06 3.79 10.37
C ILE A 281 -12.60 2.37 10.53
N ASN A 282 -11.86 1.37 10.06
CA ASN A 282 -12.21 -0.03 10.17
C ASN A 282 -11.17 -0.80 11.01
N PRO A 283 -11.42 -1.01 12.31
CA PRO A 283 -10.45 -1.65 13.20
C PRO A 283 -10.30 -3.16 12.96
N ASN A 284 -11.15 -3.78 12.12
CA ASN A 284 -11.19 -5.23 11.92
C ASN A 284 -10.24 -5.74 10.82
N ILE A 285 -9.26 -4.94 10.40
CA ILE A 285 -8.22 -5.39 9.47
C ILE A 285 -7.13 -6.11 10.28
N SER A 286 -6.86 -7.38 9.99
CA SER A 286 -5.94 -8.18 10.79
C SER A 286 -4.47 -7.73 10.63
N PRO A 287 -3.67 -7.73 11.71
CA PRO A 287 -2.25 -7.38 11.65
C PRO A 287 -1.46 -8.21 10.65
N ASN A 288 -1.67 -9.52 10.62
CA ASN A 288 -1.00 -10.42 9.68
C ASN A 288 -1.28 -10.03 8.22
N ARG A 289 -2.51 -9.60 7.91
CA ARG A 289 -2.86 -9.17 6.55
C ARG A 289 -2.15 -7.87 6.18
N LEU A 290 -2.10 -6.90 7.09
CA LEU A 290 -1.40 -5.63 6.89
C LEU A 290 0.10 -5.87 6.65
N LYS A 291 0.72 -6.73 7.47
CA LYS A 291 2.13 -7.15 7.30
C LYS A 291 2.38 -7.86 5.99
N ILE A 292 1.48 -8.74 5.53
CA ILE A 292 1.62 -9.40 4.22
C ILE A 292 1.55 -8.40 3.08
N ILE A 293 0.62 -7.44 3.12
CA ILE A 293 0.50 -6.41 2.06
C ILE A 293 1.77 -5.55 2.05
N PHE A 294 2.22 -5.09 3.21
CA PHE A 294 3.46 -4.31 3.36
C PHE A 294 4.69 -5.06 2.84
N LYS A 295 4.86 -6.33 3.20
CA LYS A 295 5.97 -7.16 2.73
C LYS A 295 5.97 -7.40 1.22
N LYS A 296 4.79 -7.41 0.59
CA LYS A 296 4.68 -7.54 -0.88
C LYS A 296 5.12 -6.26 -1.58
N SER A 297 4.62 -5.12 -1.14
CA SER A 297 5.04 -3.81 -1.64
C SER A 297 4.65 -2.75 -0.61
N GLU A 298 5.66 -2.08 -0.07
CA GLU A 298 5.46 -0.94 0.82
C GLU A 298 4.74 0.21 0.09
N LEU A 299 5.07 0.44 -1.18
CA LEU A 299 4.43 1.45 -2.02
C LEU A 299 2.93 1.14 -2.13
N SER A 300 2.56 -0.07 -2.56
CA SER A 300 1.16 -0.48 -2.61
C SER A 300 0.47 -0.38 -1.24
N PHE A 301 1.17 -0.69 -0.15
CA PHE A 301 0.62 -0.55 1.20
C PHE A 301 0.33 0.91 1.57
N ARG A 302 1.25 1.83 1.27
CA ARG A 302 1.08 3.27 1.52
C ARG A 302 -0.10 3.84 0.73
N GLN A 303 -0.23 3.48 -0.54
CA GLN A 303 -1.36 3.92 -1.37
C GLN A 303 -2.68 3.28 -0.93
N GLU A 304 -2.72 1.95 -0.86
CA GLU A 304 -3.96 1.20 -0.74
C GLU A 304 -4.47 1.09 0.69
N ILE A 305 -3.61 1.20 1.71
CA ILE A 305 -4.01 1.10 3.11
C ILE A 305 -3.87 2.42 3.84
N ARG A 306 -2.75 3.13 3.66
CA ARG A 306 -2.50 4.40 4.34
C ARG A 306 -3.15 5.61 3.64
N ALA A 307 -3.73 5.41 2.47
CA ALA A 307 -4.40 6.44 1.68
C ALA A 307 -3.47 7.61 1.30
N GLU A 308 -2.21 7.30 1.00
CA GLU A 308 -1.23 8.29 0.56
C GLU A 308 -1.24 8.46 -0.97
N PHE A 309 -1.22 9.71 -1.45
CA PHE A 309 -1.01 10.03 -2.85
C PHE A 309 0.47 9.87 -3.18
N ILE A 310 0.86 8.71 -3.71
CA ILE A 310 2.26 8.37 -4.03
C ILE A 310 2.42 8.06 -5.52
N THR A 311 3.55 8.41 -6.11
CA THR A 311 3.87 8.08 -7.51
C THR A 311 3.96 6.57 -7.71
N GLN A 312 3.55 6.08 -8.89
CA GLN A 312 3.63 4.65 -9.25
C GLN A 312 5.07 4.17 -9.45
N GLU A 313 5.98 5.11 -9.69
CA GLU A 313 7.42 4.91 -9.61
C GLU A 313 7.88 5.34 -8.22
N GLY A 314 8.55 4.45 -7.51
CA GLY A 314 9.19 4.75 -6.25
C GLY A 314 10.47 3.97 -6.10
N ASP A 315 11.31 4.40 -5.17
CA ASP A 315 12.51 3.65 -4.80
C ASP A 315 12.10 2.23 -4.40
N TRP A 316 12.72 1.23 -5.03
CA TRP A 316 12.42 -0.17 -4.74
C TRP A 316 12.73 -0.52 -3.28
N LEU A 317 13.78 0.09 -2.73
CA LEU A 317 14.20 -0.02 -1.34
C LEU A 317 14.35 1.37 -0.71
N PRO A 318 13.30 1.91 -0.06
CA PRO A 318 13.34 3.26 0.50
C PRO A 318 14.17 3.37 1.80
N ASN A 319 14.53 2.24 2.43
CA ASN A 319 15.24 2.22 3.71
C ASN A 319 16.73 1.86 3.53
N ILE A 320 17.56 2.89 3.41
CA ILE A 320 19.01 2.75 3.26
C ILE A 320 19.67 2.07 4.46
N ASP A 321 19.21 2.34 5.68
CA ASP A 321 19.77 1.73 6.91
C ASP A 321 19.57 0.21 6.89
N LYS A 322 18.44 -0.27 6.36
CA LYS A 322 18.17 -1.71 6.23
C LYS A 322 19.13 -2.39 5.26
N VAL A 323 19.48 -1.74 4.15
CA VAL A 323 20.48 -2.26 3.19
C VAL A 323 21.86 -2.24 3.84
N ARG A 324 22.25 -1.10 4.45
CA ARG A 324 23.55 -0.93 5.09
C ARG A 324 23.79 -1.89 6.26
N ALA A 325 22.74 -2.21 7.02
CA ALA A 325 22.82 -3.19 8.10
C ALA A 325 23.21 -4.61 7.64
N LEU A 326 23.06 -4.92 6.36
CA LEU A 326 23.39 -6.23 5.81
C LEU A 326 24.84 -6.31 5.32
N ILE A 327 25.58 -5.19 5.33
CA ILE A 327 26.98 -5.14 4.91
C ILE A 327 27.88 -5.61 6.03
N ASN A 328 28.77 -6.54 5.73
CA ASN A 328 29.87 -6.86 6.61
C ASN A 328 31.08 -5.98 6.28
N THR A 329 31.29 -4.94 7.09
CA THR A 329 32.39 -3.98 6.91
C THR A 329 33.78 -4.62 6.95
N SER A 330 33.93 -5.77 7.62
CA SER A 330 35.16 -6.57 7.62
C SER A 330 35.35 -7.49 6.41
N SER A 331 34.29 -7.71 5.62
CA SER A 331 34.32 -8.62 4.46
C SER A 331 34.56 -7.84 3.17
N LYS A 332 35.81 -7.80 2.69
CA LYS A 332 36.11 -7.23 1.37
C LYS A 332 35.51 -8.06 0.24
N ASN A 333 35.12 -7.40 -0.85
CA ASN A 333 34.71 -8.04 -2.10
C ASN A 333 35.94 -8.56 -2.87
N THR A 334 36.44 -9.72 -2.45
CA THR A 334 37.61 -10.38 -3.04
C THR A 334 37.33 -11.86 -3.20
N VAL A 335 37.90 -12.50 -4.23
CA VAL A 335 37.80 -13.96 -4.39
C VAL A 335 38.42 -14.65 -3.17
N LYS A 336 37.60 -15.36 -2.40
CA LYS A 336 38.01 -16.14 -1.22
C LYS A 336 38.16 -17.61 -1.60
N GLY A 337 38.90 -18.36 -0.79
CA GLY A 337 38.96 -19.81 -0.92
C GLY A 337 37.65 -20.48 -0.52
N TYR A 338 37.26 -21.52 -1.25
CA TYR A 338 36.12 -22.39 -0.99
C TYR A 338 36.12 -22.98 0.42
N ASP A 339 35.00 -22.88 1.13
CA ASP A 339 34.71 -23.72 2.30
C ASP A 339 33.99 -25.00 1.84
N PRO A 340 34.55 -26.19 2.09
CA PRO A 340 33.98 -27.45 1.63
C PRO A 340 32.61 -27.82 2.18
N LYS A 341 32.12 -27.08 3.16
CA LYS A 341 30.78 -27.28 3.74
C LYS A 341 29.67 -26.68 2.89
N PHE A 342 29.98 -25.74 2.01
CA PHE A 342 28.98 -24.98 1.28
C PHE A 342 28.96 -25.35 -0.20
N GLU A 343 27.75 -25.35 -0.74
CA GLU A 343 27.53 -25.34 -2.18
C GLU A 343 27.34 -23.89 -2.62
N TYR A 344 28.06 -23.50 -3.67
CA TYR A 344 28.03 -22.13 -4.17
C TYR A 344 27.16 -22.05 -5.42
N TYR A 345 26.43 -20.96 -5.55
CA TYR A 345 25.57 -20.65 -6.68
C TYR A 345 25.99 -19.31 -7.27
N MET A 346 25.87 -19.20 -8.58
CA MET A 346 26.27 -17.99 -9.28
C MET A 346 25.12 -17.46 -10.15
N GLY A 347 25.00 -16.14 -10.20
CA GLY A 347 24.13 -15.43 -11.13
C GLY A 347 25.00 -14.60 -12.05
N VAL A 348 24.67 -14.60 -13.34
CA VAL A 348 25.36 -13.79 -14.33
C VAL A 348 24.31 -12.96 -15.06
N ASP A 349 24.54 -11.65 -15.12
CA ASP A 349 23.80 -10.77 -16.02
C ASP A 349 24.69 -10.40 -17.20
N LEU A 350 24.25 -10.73 -18.41
CA LEU A 350 25.11 -10.77 -19.59
C LEU A 350 24.79 -9.61 -20.55
N GLY A 351 25.38 -8.45 -20.32
CA GLY A 351 25.48 -7.36 -21.29
C GLY A 351 26.78 -7.46 -22.11
N LEU A 352 26.65 -7.47 -23.44
CA LEU A 352 27.80 -7.56 -24.35
C LEU A 352 28.08 -6.25 -25.11
N SER A 353 27.09 -5.39 -25.28
CA SER A 353 27.19 -4.14 -26.04
C SER A 353 26.30 -3.09 -25.41
N GLY A 354 26.85 -1.91 -25.12
CA GLY A 354 26.15 -0.83 -24.42
C GLY A 354 26.06 -1.03 -22.91
N ASP A 355 25.69 -2.23 -22.47
CA ASP A 355 25.61 -2.63 -21.05
C ASP A 355 26.77 -3.55 -20.64
N GLY A 356 27.08 -3.57 -19.35
CA GLY A 356 28.16 -4.38 -18.79
C GLY A 356 27.76 -5.82 -18.51
N THR A 357 28.71 -6.63 -18.04
CA THR A 357 28.41 -7.98 -17.53
C THR A 357 28.69 -8.03 -16.04
N ALA A 358 27.72 -8.50 -15.26
CA ALA A 358 27.88 -8.70 -13.82
C ALA A 358 27.85 -10.18 -13.44
N ILE A 359 28.67 -10.55 -12.45
CA ILE A 359 28.76 -11.91 -11.91
C ILE A 359 28.67 -11.84 -10.40
N THR A 360 27.75 -12.59 -9.80
CA THR A 360 27.64 -12.75 -8.36
C THR A 360 27.81 -14.21 -7.96
N VAL A 361 28.64 -14.48 -6.96
CA VAL A 361 28.74 -15.79 -6.27
C VAL A 361 28.13 -15.67 -4.89
N SER A 362 27.33 -16.66 -4.50
CA SER A 362 26.70 -16.70 -3.19
C SER A 362 26.60 -18.13 -2.65
N HIS A 363 26.47 -18.24 -1.33
CA HIS A 363 26.09 -19.48 -0.67
C HIS A 363 25.05 -19.24 0.41
N ARG A 364 24.54 -20.34 0.95
CA ARG A 364 23.62 -20.33 2.09
C ARG A 364 24.24 -21.09 3.25
N GLN A 365 23.97 -20.63 4.47
CA GLN A 365 24.31 -21.34 5.70
C GLN A 365 23.27 -21.12 6.79
N ASP A 366 23.22 -22.04 7.76
CA ASP A 366 22.16 -22.08 8.78
C ASP A 366 22.30 -21.04 9.89
N GLN A 367 23.49 -20.45 10.04
CA GLN A 367 23.80 -19.45 11.06
C GLN A 367 24.50 -18.27 10.41
N ARG A 368 24.17 -17.06 10.83
CA ARG A 368 24.82 -15.85 10.32
C ARG A 368 26.31 -15.86 10.67
N PRO A 369 27.21 -15.66 9.70
CA PRO A 369 28.62 -15.43 9.98
C PRO A 369 28.83 -14.24 10.90
N PHE A 370 30.02 -14.17 11.48
CA PHE A 370 30.45 -12.95 12.17
C PHE A 370 30.40 -11.77 11.20
N GLN A 371 29.70 -10.71 11.62
CA GLN A 371 29.53 -9.47 10.89
C GLN A 371 29.99 -8.31 11.76
N THR A 372 30.69 -7.37 11.15
CA THR A 372 30.95 -6.05 11.72
C THR A 372 30.08 -5.02 11.00
N PHE A 373 29.43 -4.17 11.78
CA PHE A 373 28.46 -3.19 11.29
C PHE A 373 29.07 -1.78 11.25
N GLU A 374 28.55 -0.94 10.35
CA GLU A 374 28.88 0.50 10.31
C GLU A 374 28.39 1.22 11.58
N LYS A 375 27.21 0.85 12.10
CA LYS A 375 26.60 1.36 13.33
C LYS A 375 26.20 0.20 14.25
N GLU A 376 26.31 0.38 15.56
CA GLU A 376 25.98 -0.67 16.54
C GLU A 376 24.51 -1.11 16.49
N ASP A 377 23.59 -0.19 16.24
CA ASP A 377 22.15 -0.45 16.18
C ASP A 377 21.70 -1.24 14.94
N TYR A 378 22.53 -1.32 13.89
CA TYR A 378 22.26 -2.15 12.72
C TYR A 378 22.21 -3.65 13.05
N GLU A 379 22.83 -4.06 14.15
CA GLU A 379 22.73 -5.43 14.65
C GLU A 379 21.27 -5.85 14.90
N LEU A 380 20.41 -4.91 15.31
CA LEU A 380 18.99 -5.16 15.56
C LEU A 380 18.18 -5.38 14.27
N LEU A 381 18.75 -5.08 13.11
CA LEU A 381 18.09 -5.17 11.81
C LEU A 381 18.39 -6.46 11.06
N VAL A 382 19.29 -7.31 11.57
CA VAL A 382 19.67 -8.57 10.93
C VAL A 382 19.06 -9.80 11.61
N PHE A 383 18.99 -10.90 10.88
CA PHE A 383 18.54 -12.19 11.39
C PHE A 383 19.74 -13.13 11.58
N TYR A 384 19.85 -13.73 12.76
CA TYR A 384 21.01 -14.55 13.17
C TYR A 384 20.94 -16.03 12.78
N GLY A 385 19.83 -16.49 12.18
CA GLY A 385 19.69 -17.85 11.69
C GLY A 385 20.15 -18.02 10.24
N GLU A 386 19.34 -18.75 9.45
CA GLU A 386 19.55 -18.97 8.02
C GLU A 386 19.92 -17.67 7.28
N THR A 387 21.12 -17.65 6.70
CA THR A 387 21.69 -16.49 6.02
C THR A 387 22.14 -16.86 4.61
N PHE A 388 21.87 -15.96 3.68
CA PHE A 388 22.33 -16.00 2.30
C PHE A 388 23.46 -14.99 2.15
N VAL A 389 24.66 -15.48 1.91
CA VAL A 389 25.87 -14.68 1.86
C VAL A 389 26.24 -14.46 0.40
N ILE A 390 26.39 -13.19 0.02
CA ILE A 390 27.02 -12.81 -1.25
C ILE A 390 28.53 -12.82 -0.99
N ASP A 391 29.22 -13.78 -1.58
CA ASP A 391 30.65 -14.00 -1.35
C ASP A 391 31.51 -13.10 -2.21
N TYR A 392 31.06 -12.83 -3.44
CA TYR A 392 31.82 -12.10 -4.44
C TYR A 392 30.89 -11.51 -5.50
N VAL A 393 31.20 -10.28 -5.94
CA VAL A 393 30.55 -9.61 -7.06
C VAL A 393 31.62 -9.05 -7.98
N LYS A 394 31.46 -9.21 -9.30
CA LYS A 394 32.33 -8.61 -10.30
C LYS A 394 31.50 -7.98 -11.40
N TYR A 395 31.78 -6.71 -11.68
CA TYR A 395 31.29 -6.02 -12.86
C TYR A 395 32.40 -5.89 -13.91
N PHE A 396 32.03 -6.14 -15.17
CA PHE A 396 32.84 -5.94 -16.36
C PHE A 396 32.21 -4.81 -17.17
N SER A 397 32.79 -3.61 -17.08
CA SER A 397 32.35 -2.47 -17.87
C SER A 397 32.67 -2.69 -19.36
N PRO A 398 31.83 -2.19 -20.28
CA PRO A 398 32.18 -2.11 -21.68
C PRO A 398 33.45 -1.28 -21.90
N GLU A 399 34.30 -1.68 -22.84
CA GLU A 399 35.51 -0.90 -23.17
C GLU A 399 35.12 0.43 -23.80
N GLU A 400 35.61 1.57 -23.29
CA GLU A 400 35.19 2.92 -23.73
C GLU A 400 35.26 3.14 -25.24
N ALA A 401 36.27 2.56 -25.90
CA ALA A 401 36.49 2.73 -27.33
C ALA A 401 35.51 1.93 -28.21
N THR A 402 35.00 0.81 -27.72
CA THR A 402 34.19 -0.13 -28.53
C THR A 402 32.75 -0.24 -28.02
N GLY A 403 32.50 0.13 -26.77
CA GLY A 403 31.23 -0.10 -26.09
C GLY A 403 30.90 -1.57 -25.87
N VAL A 404 31.90 -2.47 -25.93
CA VAL A 404 31.71 -3.93 -25.88
C VAL A 404 32.44 -4.54 -24.69
N VAL A 405 31.84 -5.55 -24.08
CA VAL A 405 32.48 -6.39 -23.05
C VAL A 405 33.18 -7.58 -23.71
N ASP A 406 34.46 -7.79 -23.37
CA ASP A 406 35.24 -8.92 -23.86
C ASP A 406 34.76 -10.24 -23.22
N LEU A 407 34.07 -11.05 -24.02
CA LEU A 407 33.52 -12.33 -23.60
C LEU A 407 34.59 -13.33 -23.13
N ASP A 408 35.79 -13.32 -23.71
CA ASP A 408 36.86 -14.22 -23.32
C ASP A 408 37.38 -13.89 -21.91
N LYS A 409 37.40 -12.60 -21.52
CA LYS A 409 37.70 -12.17 -20.14
C LYS A 409 36.64 -12.68 -19.16
N VAL A 410 35.35 -12.53 -19.51
CA VAL A 410 34.23 -13.01 -18.69
C VAL A 410 34.31 -14.53 -18.49
N ILE A 411 34.46 -15.30 -19.57
CA ILE A 411 34.55 -16.76 -19.53
C ILE A 411 35.78 -17.23 -18.75
N SER A 412 36.93 -16.57 -18.94
CA SER A 412 38.15 -16.89 -18.21
C SER A 412 38.00 -16.64 -16.71
N HIS A 413 37.32 -15.56 -16.33
CA HIS A 413 37.03 -15.27 -14.93
C HIS A 413 36.03 -16.28 -14.33
N ILE A 414 35.00 -16.69 -15.06
CA ILE A 414 34.11 -17.77 -14.61
C ILE A 414 34.87 -19.08 -14.38
N SER A 415 35.84 -19.40 -15.26
CA SER A 415 36.73 -20.56 -15.09
C SER A 415 37.61 -20.44 -13.85
N GLU A 416 38.12 -19.25 -13.55
CA GLU A 416 38.85 -18.96 -12.31
C GLU A 416 37.95 -19.15 -11.08
N LEU A 417 36.73 -18.60 -11.09
CA LEU A 417 35.78 -18.75 -10.00
C LEU A 417 35.43 -20.22 -9.73
N HIS A 418 35.35 -21.09 -10.75
CA HIS A 418 35.17 -22.54 -10.56
C HIS A 418 36.37 -23.24 -9.88
N LYS A 419 37.57 -22.64 -9.91
CA LYS A 419 38.74 -23.14 -9.17
C LYS A 419 38.69 -22.72 -7.70
N HIS A 420 38.13 -21.53 -7.43
CA HIS A 420 38.08 -20.94 -6.09
C HIS A 420 36.81 -21.29 -5.32
N PHE A 421 35.70 -21.55 -6.02
CA PHE A 421 34.40 -21.90 -5.48
C PHE A 421 33.89 -23.18 -6.12
N ARG A 422 33.31 -24.07 -5.33
CA ARG A 422 32.57 -25.23 -5.85
C ARG A 422 31.19 -24.77 -6.32
N ILE A 423 31.15 -24.12 -7.47
CA ILE A 423 29.91 -23.65 -8.09
C ILE A 423 29.11 -24.87 -8.56
N LYS A 424 27.98 -25.11 -7.91
CA LYS A 424 27.10 -26.24 -8.22
C LYS A 424 26.23 -25.95 -9.43
N LYS A 425 25.72 -24.73 -9.50
CA LYS A 425 24.82 -24.28 -10.56
C LYS A 425 24.92 -22.77 -10.70
N PHE A 426 24.81 -22.29 -11.93
CA PHE A 426 24.62 -20.88 -12.19
C PHE A 426 23.62 -20.62 -13.30
N ILE A 427 23.00 -19.45 -13.28
CA ILE A 427 22.05 -19.03 -14.31
C ILE A 427 22.46 -17.71 -14.95
N TYR A 428 22.13 -17.55 -16.22
CA TYR A 428 22.41 -16.37 -17.03
C TYR A 428 21.26 -16.08 -17.98
N ASP A 429 21.19 -14.85 -18.49
CA ASP A 429 20.07 -14.41 -19.33
C ASP A 429 20.00 -15.11 -20.70
N GLN A 430 18.84 -15.02 -21.35
CA GLN A 430 18.61 -15.59 -22.66
C GLN A 430 19.36 -14.86 -23.78
N TRP A 431 19.49 -13.54 -23.69
CA TRP A 431 20.10 -12.74 -24.74
C TRP A 431 21.58 -13.09 -24.89
N SER A 432 22.00 -13.47 -26.11
CA SER A 432 23.35 -13.95 -26.42
C SER A 432 23.79 -15.26 -25.73
N GLY A 433 22.89 -15.94 -25.02
CA GLY A 433 23.18 -17.13 -24.20
C GLY A 433 23.69 -18.35 -24.99
N VAL A 434 23.39 -18.46 -26.29
CA VAL A 434 23.84 -19.60 -27.12
C VAL A 434 25.36 -19.55 -27.38
N LEU A 435 25.90 -18.38 -27.69
CA LEU A 435 27.35 -18.20 -27.89
C LEU A 435 28.09 -18.41 -26.56
N PHE A 436 27.57 -17.81 -25.49
CA PHE A 436 28.09 -17.94 -24.15
C PHE A 436 28.15 -19.39 -23.67
N ASP A 437 27.04 -20.14 -23.82
CA ASP A 437 26.95 -21.57 -23.50
C ASP A 437 27.99 -22.40 -24.27
N ARG A 438 28.18 -22.11 -25.57
CA ARG A 438 29.18 -22.79 -26.40
C ARG A 438 30.59 -22.57 -25.86
N GLU A 439 30.95 -21.34 -25.51
CA GLU A 439 32.30 -21.03 -24.98
C GLU A 439 32.53 -21.60 -23.58
N LEU A 440 31.52 -21.58 -22.71
CA LEU A 440 31.57 -22.25 -21.39
C LEU A 440 31.85 -23.75 -21.54
N LYS A 441 31.14 -24.42 -22.46
CA LYS A 441 31.32 -25.85 -22.74
C LYS A 441 32.71 -26.18 -23.27
N LYS A 442 33.32 -25.32 -24.09
CA LYS A 442 34.72 -25.49 -24.55
C LYS A 442 35.71 -25.43 -23.38
N LYS A 443 35.44 -24.64 -22.34
CA LYS A 443 36.24 -24.59 -21.11
C LYS A 443 35.89 -25.70 -20.11
N GLY A 444 35.02 -26.65 -20.48
CA GLY A 444 34.61 -27.77 -19.64
C GLY A 444 33.57 -27.41 -18.57
N ILE A 445 32.98 -26.22 -18.63
CA ILE A 445 32.01 -25.72 -17.65
C ILE A 445 30.61 -26.13 -18.11
N ARG A 446 29.91 -26.92 -17.29
CA ARG A 446 28.57 -27.49 -17.61
C ARG A 446 27.51 -27.18 -16.55
N THR A 447 27.85 -26.36 -15.56
CA THR A 447 27.01 -25.97 -14.42
C THR A 447 26.10 -24.78 -14.73
N GLY A 448 26.24 -24.18 -15.92
CA GLY A 448 25.46 -23.03 -16.38
C GLY A 448 24.17 -23.44 -17.06
N GLU A 449 23.09 -22.72 -16.76
CA GLU A 449 21.79 -22.88 -17.41
C GLU A 449 21.23 -21.51 -17.84
N GLN A 450 20.63 -21.47 -19.03
CA GLN A 450 19.94 -20.27 -19.52
C GLN A 450 18.62 -20.10 -18.76
N PHE A 451 18.38 -18.90 -18.22
CA PHE A 451 17.18 -18.56 -17.46
C PHE A 451 16.15 -17.87 -18.35
N ASN A 452 14.90 -18.34 -18.31
CA ASN A 452 13.82 -17.73 -19.08
C ASN A 452 13.33 -16.44 -18.41
N ALA A 453 13.86 -15.30 -18.84
CA ALA A 453 13.46 -13.98 -18.40
C ALA A 453 12.07 -13.61 -18.93
N THR A 454 11.09 -13.57 -18.04
CA THR A 454 9.72 -13.13 -18.28
C THR A 454 9.35 -12.14 -17.20
N GLN A 455 8.29 -11.34 -17.39
CA GLN A 455 7.83 -10.43 -16.34
C GLN A 455 7.52 -11.18 -15.03
N GLN A 456 6.99 -12.40 -15.12
CA GLN A 456 6.69 -13.24 -13.95
C GLN A 456 7.96 -13.72 -13.25
N SER A 457 8.93 -14.25 -14.00
CA SER A 457 10.16 -14.79 -13.41
C SER A 457 11.07 -13.69 -12.85
N ASN A 458 11.15 -12.53 -13.50
CA ASN A 458 11.88 -11.37 -12.97
C ASN A 458 11.21 -10.81 -11.70
N HIS A 459 9.87 -10.79 -11.67
CA HIS A 459 9.12 -10.46 -10.45
C HIS A 459 9.47 -11.42 -9.30
N GLU A 460 9.56 -12.73 -9.55
CA GLU A 460 9.91 -13.74 -8.54
C GLU A 460 11.34 -13.57 -8.03
N LEU A 461 12.30 -13.28 -8.91
CA LEU A 461 13.69 -12.96 -8.56
C LEU A 461 13.75 -11.77 -7.60
N ALA A 462 13.21 -10.63 -8.02
CA ALA A 462 13.24 -9.38 -7.25
C ALA A 462 12.47 -9.52 -5.93
N THR A 463 11.27 -10.08 -5.93
CA THR A 463 10.49 -10.26 -4.69
C THR A 463 11.14 -11.23 -3.72
N THR A 464 11.81 -12.28 -4.20
CA THR A 464 12.59 -13.20 -3.34
C THR A 464 13.74 -12.46 -2.67
N PHE A 465 14.50 -11.69 -3.45
CA PHE A 465 15.61 -10.90 -2.93
C PHE A 465 15.14 -9.86 -1.90
N ARG A 466 14.13 -9.04 -2.24
CA ARG A 466 13.54 -8.04 -1.35
C ARG A 466 13.04 -8.68 -0.06
N ARG A 467 12.36 -9.82 -0.13
CA ARG A 467 11.85 -10.52 1.05
C ARG A 467 13.00 -10.94 1.98
N LEU A 468 14.07 -11.55 1.45
CA LEU A 468 15.22 -11.97 2.25
C LEU A 468 15.98 -10.77 2.84
N LEU A 469 16.09 -9.68 2.08
CA LEU A 469 16.66 -8.41 2.54
C LEU A 469 15.86 -7.85 3.72
N MET A 470 14.54 -7.74 3.58
CA MET A 470 13.67 -7.22 4.64
C MET A 470 13.63 -8.11 5.88
N GLU A 471 13.73 -9.43 5.70
CA GLU A 471 13.89 -10.40 6.79
C GLU A 471 15.26 -10.31 7.49
N GLY A 472 16.21 -9.53 6.97
CA GLY A 472 17.56 -9.40 7.54
C GLY A 472 18.45 -10.61 7.27
N LYS A 473 18.12 -11.43 6.27
CA LYS A 473 18.77 -12.72 5.99
C LYS A 473 19.86 -12.66 4.93
N LEU A 474 20.06 -11.51 4.28
CA LEU A 474 21.18 -11.33 3.35
C LEU A 474 22.43 -10.86 4.10
N MET A 475 23.58 -11.06 3.49
CA MET A 475 24.85 -10.53 3.94
C MET A 475 25.70 -10.14 2.73
N PHE A 476 26.12 -8.88 2.66
CA PHE A 476 26.90 -8.31 1.55
C PHE A 476 28.37 -8.13 1.94
N PRO A 477 29.30 -8.22 0.97
CA PRO A 477 30.65 -7.70 1.16
C PRO A 477 30.62 -6.16 1.22
N ALA A 478 31.64 -5.57 1.82
CA ALA A 478 31.85 -4.14 1.85
C ALA A 478 32.29 -3.64 0.47
N ASP A 479 31.31 -3.22 -0.33
CA ASP A 479 31.47 -2.69 -1.68
C ASP A 479 30.38 -1.63 -1.94
N GLU A 480 30.78 -0.39 -2.21
CA GLU A 480 29.84 0.73 -2.41
C GLU A 480 29.13 0.66 -3.77
N ASP A 481 29.71 -0.03 -4.76
CA ASP A 481 29.08 -0.18 -6.07
C ASP A 481 27.81 -1.05 -5.95
N ILE A 482 27.87 -2.11 -5.13
CA ILE A 482 26.71 -2.95 -4.80
C ILE A 482 25.58 -2.11 -4.17
N ILE A 483 25.93 -1.23 -3.24
CA ILE A 483 24.96 -0.42 -2.50
C ILE A 483 24.31 0.60 -3.45
N THR A 484 25.14 1.29 -4.23
CA THR A 484 24.70 2.30 -5.19
C THR A 484 23.74 1.69 -6.21
N ASP A 485 24.10 0.53 -6.75
CA ASP A 485 23.31 -0.18 -7.75
C ASP A 485 21.94 -0.60 -7.16
N ILE A 486 21.92 -1.31 -6.03
CA ILE A 486 20.68 -1.75 -5.36
C ILE A 486 19.76 -0.57 -5.00
N LEU A 487 20.32 0.54 -4.50
CA LEU A 487 19.52 1.70 -4.08
C LEU A 487 19.03 2.54 -5.25
N SER A 488 19.65 2.43 -6.43
CA SER A 488 19.21 3.13 -7.63
C SER A 488 17.92 2.55 -8.25
N LEU A 489 17.60 1.29 -7.92
CA LEU A 489 16.48 0.57 -8.49
C LEU A 489 15.12 1.21 -8.17
N LYS A 490 14.27 1.26 -9.19
CA LYS A 490 12.88 1.71 -9.10
C LYS A 490 11.94 0.54 -9.24
N GLU A 491 10.79 0.63 -8.58
CA GLU A 491 9.69 -0.32 -8.72
C GLU A 491 8.56 0.32 -9.52
N THR A 492 8.12 -0.36 -10.59
CA THR A 492 6.86 -0.08 -11.27
C THR A 492 5.94 -1.29 -11.14
N VAL A 493 4.72 -1.09 -10.64
CA VAL A 493 3.75 -2.18 -10.47
C VAL A 493 2.76 -2.18 -11.63
N SER A 494 2.66 -3.31 -12.33
CA SER A 494 1.72 -3.48 -13.43
C SER A 494 0.26 -3.61 -12.97
N ARG A 495 -0.70 -3.48 -13.90
CA ARG A 495 -2.15 -3.64 -13.62
C ARG A 495 -2.52 -4.99 -12.98
N ASN A 496 -1.79 -6.05 -13.32
CA ASN A 496 -1.93 -7.40 -12.75
C ASN A 496 -1.18 -7.59 -11.41
N GLY A 497 -0.53 -6.56 -10.88
CA GLY A 497 0.15 -6.58 -9.59
C GLY A 497 1.55 -7.18 -9.61
N LEU A 498 2.17 -7.33 -10.79
CA LEU A 498 3.57 -7.76 -10.93
C LEU A 498 4.48 -6.54 -10.86
N SER A 499 5.45 -6.59 -9.97
CA SER A 499 6.52 -5.59 -9.88
C SER A 499 7.54 -5.80 -10.98
N LYS A 500 7.79 -4.76 -11.77
CA LYS A 500 9.00 -4.59 -12.58
C LYS A 500 9.99 -3.77 -11.75
N VAL A 501 11.23 -4.26 -11.64
CA VAL A 501 12.29 -3.62 -10.87
C VAL A 501 13.46 -3.42 -11.81
N GLU A 502 13.88 -2.17 -12.00
CA GLU A 502 14.94 -1.79 -12.94
C GLU A 502 15.52 -0.42 -12.56
N ASN A 503 16.70 -0.09 -13.08
CA ASN A 503 17.19 1.28 -13.08
C ASN A 503 16.71 2.00 -14.35
N THR A 504 15.96 3.10 -14.21
CA THR A 504 15.37 3.81 -15.36
C THR A 504 16.34 4.75 -16.09
N SER A 505 17.52 5.00 -15.51
CA SER A 505 18.48 6.01 -16.02
C SER A 505 19.94 5.58 -15.95
N GLY A 506 20.22 4.34 -15.58
CA GLY A 506 21.57 3.80 -15.39
C GLY A 506 21.56 2.28 -15.49
N HIS A 507 22.65 1.67 -15.02
CA HIS A 507 22.82 0.22 -15.04
C HIS A 507 22.19 -0.42 -13.79
N ASP A 508 21.76 -1.68 -13.92
CA ASP A 508 21.25 -2.55 -12.84
C ASP A 508 21.87 -3.96 -12.88
N ASP A 509 22.93 -4.15 -13.67
CA ASP A 509 23.52 -5.45 -13.95
C ASP A 509 23.96 -6.19 -12.66
N ILE A 510 24.53 -5.44 -11.70
CA ILE A 510 25.00 -6.00 -10.42
C ILE A 510 23.81 -6.57 -9.65
N ALA A 511 22.75 -5.79 -9.46
CA ALA A 511 21.53 -6.21 -8.80
C ALA A 511 20.91 -7.44 -9.46
N ASP A 512 20.84 -7.43 -10.79
CA ASP A 512 20.25 -8.50 -11.57
C ASP A 512 21.06 -9.81 -11.46
N SER A 513 22.39 -9.73 -11.43
CA SER A 513 23.25 -10.88 -11.15
C SER A 513 23.06 -11.41 -9.72
N MET A 514 22.87 -10.51 -8.74
CA MET A 514 22.62 -10.88 -7.34
C MET A 514 21.26 -11.56 -7.15
N PHE A 515 20.21 -11.06 -7.80
CA PHE A 515 18.87 -11.65 -7.72
C PHE A 515 18.90 -13.10 -8.21
N ARG A 516 19.58 -13.35 -9.33
CA ARG A 516 19.77 -14.68 -9.89
C ARG A 516 20.53 -15.61 -8.94
N ALA A 517 21.65 -15.15 -8.38
CA ALA A 517 22.47 -15.95 -7.46
C ALA A 517 21.70 -16.33 -6.19
N ILE A 518 21.04 -15.34 -5.56
CA ILE A 518 20.25 -15.54 -4.33
C ILE A 518 19.03 -16.42 -4.59
N TYR A 519 18.38 -16.26 -5.73
CA TYR A 519 17.25 -17.10 -6.09
C TYR A 519 17.64 -18.58 -6.21
N LEU A 520 18.79 -18.88 -6.84
CA LEU A 520 19.30 -20.26 -6.89
C LEU A 520 19.60 -20.81 -5.49
N CYS A 521 20.27 -20.04 -4.63
CA CYS A 521 20.47 -20.42 -3.23
C CYS A 521 19.13 -20.69 -2.52
N HIS A 522 18.10 -19.90 -2.81
CA HIS A 522 16.78 -20.02 -2.20
C HIS A 522 16.04 -21.28 -2.65
N LEU A 523 16.13 -21.68 -3.92
CA LEU A 523 15.46 -22.86 -4.44
C LEU A 523 16.09 -24.16 -3.96
N ASN A 524 17.41 -24.20 -3.79
CA ASN A 524 18.14 -25.44 -3.51
C ASN A 524 18.35 -25.67 -2.01
N LYS A 525 17.24 -25.82 -1.27
CA LYS A 525 17.29 -25.89 0.21
C LYS A 525 17.69 -27.24 0.79
N ASP A 526 17.74 -28.30 -0.01
CA ASP A 526 17.66 -29.68 0.48
C ASP A 526 18.99 -30.39 0.74
N ILE A 527 20.13 -29.68 0.70
CA ILE A 527 21.45 -30.33 0.80
C ILE A 527 22.32 -29.61 1.83
N VAL A 528 22.18 -29.99 3.10
CA VAL A 528 23.13 -29.66 4.16
C VAL A 528 23.93 -30.93 4.50
N PRO A 529 25.28 -30.92 4.47
CA PRO A 529 26.07 -32.01 5.02
C PRO A 529 25.79 -32.15 6.52
N ARG A 530 25.38 -33.35 6.97
CA ARG A 530 25.23 -33.65 8.41
C ARG A 530 26.53 -33.33 9.14
N VAL A 531 26.50 -32.33 10.01
CA VAL A 531 27.58 -32.09 10.97
C VAL A 531 27.67 -33.30 11.89
N VAL A 532 28.78 -34.05 11.80
CA VAL A 532 29.12 -35.08 12.77
C VAL A 532 29.32 -34.38 14.12
N LYS A 533 28.44 -34.66 15.08
CA LYS A 533 28.58 -34.20 16.47
C LYS A 533 29.88 -34.79 17.04
N VAL A 534 30.87 -33.95 17.34
CA VAL A 534 31.97 -34.35 18.20
C VAL A 534 31.42 -34.51 19.63
N PRO A 535 31.64 -35.64 20.32
CA PRO A 535 31.17 -35.82 21.68
C PRO A 535 31.76 -34.75 22.61
N ARG A 536 30.89 -34.09 23.37
CA ARG A 536 31.28 -33.25 24.51
C ARG A 536 31.78 -34.17 25.62
N ASP A 537 33.06 -34.51 25.60
CA ASP A 537 33.79 -34.93 26.80
C ASP A 537 35.28 -34.64 26.60
N LYS A 538 35.87 -34.00 27.62
CA LYS A 538 37.27 -33.51 27.74
C LYS A 538 37.52 -32.06 27.29
N ILE A 539 36.97 -31.13 28.06
CA ILE A 539 37.73 -29.90 28.41
C ILE A 539 37.86 -29.90 29.93
N SER A 540 39.08 -30.16 30.39
CA SER A 540 39.47 -30.17 31.79
C SER A 540 39.38 -28.77 32.39
N THR A 541 38.61 -28.64 33.46
CA THR A 541 38.67 -27.53 34.41
C THR A 541 39.98 -27.57 35.18
N GLN A 542 40.93 -26.70 34.84
CA GLN A 542 41.96 -26.30 35.80
C GLN A 542 42.59 -24.95 35.42
N ASN A 543 42.74 -24.11 36.44
CA ASN A 543 43.53 -22.88 36.52
C ASN A 543 42.87 -21.58 36.03
N LEU A 544 42.12 -20.93 36.92
CA LEU A 544 42.10 -19.48 37.10
C LEU A 544 41.55 -19.12 38.50
N SER A 545 42.35 -19.30 39.55
CA SER A 545 42.19 -18.53 40.80
C SER A 545 43.48 -18.52 41.64
N ARG A 546 44.37 -17.55 41.39
CA ARG A 546 45.33 -17.10 42.43
C ARG A 546 45.54 -15.58 42.36
N LYS A 547 44.87 -14.92 43.30
CA LYS A 547 45.32 -13.83 44.18
C LYS A 547 46.27 -12.78 43.58
N ASN A 548 45.80 -11.51 43.55
CA ASN A 548 46.60 -10.42 44.11
C ASN A 548 45.73 -9.39 44.83
N LYS A 549 45.97 -9.27 46.14
CA LYS A 549 45.45 -8.25 47.06
C LYS A 549 46.28 -6.97 46.88
N ARG A 550 45.64 -5.80 46.85
CA ARG A 550 46.15 -4.56 47.49
C ARG A 550 44.99 -3.56 47.68
N LYS A 551 44.90 -3.05 48.92
CA LYS A 551 43.91 -2.08 49.43
C LYS A 551 44.04 -0.71 48.76
N PRO A 552 43.04 0.17 48.94
CA PRO A 552 43.34 1.51 49.42
C PRO A 552 42.53 1.91 50.67
N SER A 553 43.12 2.86 51.38
CA SER A 553 42.76 3.43 52.68
C SER A 553 41.78 4.61 52.58
N ILE A 554 40.80 4.61 53.48
CA ILE A 554 40.18 5.71 54.24
C ILE A 554 40.30 7.14 53.67
N LEU A 555 39.15 7.78 53.39
CA LEU A 555 38.86 9.15 53.85
C LEU A 555 37.36 9.32 54.21
N ARG A 556 37.14 10.11 55.26
CA ARG A 556 35.90 10.33 56.04
C ARG A 556 34.97 11.42 55.45
N ARG A 557 33.75 11.45 56.03
CA ARG A 557 32.73 12.54 56.16
C ARG A 557 31.58 12.44 55.13
N HIS A 558 30.29 12.59 55.46
CA HIS A 558 29.59 13.07 56.66
C HIS A 558 28.19 12.40 56.74
N LYS A 559 27.70 12.17 57.97
CA LYS A 559 26.33 11.77 58.32
C LYS A 559 25.32 12.90 58.07
N ASN A 560 24.06 12.54 57.77
CA ASN A 560 22.81 13.06 58.38
C ASN A 560 21.67 12.06 58.06
N THR A 561 21.29 11.13 58.96
CA THR A 561 20.17 11.21 59.95
C THR A 561 18.80 11.51 59.32
N THR A 562 17.98 10.49 59.02
CA THR A 562 16.87 9.90 59.84
C THR A 562 15.62 10.75 60.04
N ARG A 563 14.48 10.21 59.57
CA ARG A 563 13.10 10.14 60.13
C ARG A 563 12.13 10.17 58.93
N GLY A 564 11.27 9.21 58.63
CA GLY A 564 10.61 8.20 59.44
C GLY A 564 9.29 8.75 59.96
N VAL A 565 8.16 8.53 59.26
CA VAL A 565 6.81 8.37 59.84
C VAL A 565 5.97 7.49 58.91
N ARG A 566 5.42 6.40 59.48
CA ARG A 566 4.34 5.57 58.95
C ARG A 566 3.01 6.33 59.04
N ARG A 567 2.20 6.28 57.99
CA ARG A 567 0.83 5.74 58.03
C ARG A 567 0.41 5.33 56.63
#